data_AF-A0A7V9I295-F1
#
_entry.id   AF-A0A7V9I295-F1
#
_cell.length_a   1.000
_cell.length_b   1.000
_cell.length_c   1.000
_cell.angle_alpha   90.00
_cell.angle_beta   90.00
_cell.angle_gamma   90.00
#
_symmetry.space_group_name_H-M   'P 1'
#
loop_
_entity.id
_entity.type
_entity.pdbx_description
1 polymer ?
#
loop_
_entity_poly.entity_id
_entity_poly.type
_entity_poly.pdbx_seq_one_letter_code
_entity_poly.pdbx_strand_id
1 'polypeptide(L)'
;MNGFVLLTLASVVAASALFIALAVFLVLILRELGPTGGGGQSFLAKIRLGLRAIEIETGNIPVEVTKLNAGLTAIRNGLGAVDDNLGRLGAAVQRQEVR
;
A
#
# COMPACT_ATOMS: atom_id res chain seq x y z
N MET A 1 64.14 18.18 14.97
CA MET A 1 63.04 18.50 14.03
C MET A 1 62.27 19.68 14.61
N ASN A 2 62.11 20.79 13.88
CA ASN A 2 61.52 22.01 14.43
C ASN A 2 60.00 21.86 14.66
N GLY A 3 59.44 22.51 15.68
CA GLY A 3 58.02 22.37 16.05
C GLY A 3 57.04 22.66 14.90
N PHE A 4 57.36 23.62 14.04
CA PHE A 4 56.58 23.92 12.83
C PHE A 4 56.49 22.74 11.86
N VAL A 5 57.60 22.00 11.66
CA VAL A 5 57.64 20.84 10.76
C VAL A 5 56.74 19.72 11.28
N LEU A 6 56.73 19.49 12.59
CA LEU A 6 55.84 18.51 13.23
C LEU A 6 54.36 18.88 13.07
N LEU A 7 54.00 20.15 13.26
CA LEU A 7 52.62 20.63 13.07
C LEU A 7 52.18 20.51 11.61
N THR A 8 53.03 20.88 10.65
CA THR A 8 52.71 20.71 9.23
C THR A 8 52.51 19.24 8.87
N LEU A 9 53.37 18.34 9.35
CA LEU A 9 53.21 16.91 9.12
C LEU A 9 51.90 16.38 9.72
N ALA A 10 51.58 16.79 10.96
CA ALA A 10 50.36 16.41 11.63
C ALA A 10 49.11 16.92 10.88
N SER A 11 49.12 18.14 10.35
CA SER A 11 48.03 18.69 9.54
C SER A 11 47.82 17.91 8.24
N VAL A 12 48.91 17.53 7.55
CA VAL A 12 48.83 16.72 6.32
C VAL A 12 48.25 15.34 6.62
N VAL A 13 48.69 14.70 7.71
CA VAL A 13 48.16 13.40 8.14
C VAL A 13 46.68 13.51 8.50
N ALA A 14 46.29 14.53 9.26
CA ALA A 14 44.89 14.77 9.64
C ALA A 14 43.99 15.01 8.42
N ALA A 15 44.42 15.86 7.48
CA ALA A 15 43.69 16.11 6.24
C ALA A 15 43.55 14.82 5.42
N SER A 16 44.63 14.06 5.26
CA SER A 16 44.60 12.79 4.52
C SER A 16 43.66 11.77 5.17
N ALA A 17 43.70 11.65 6.51
CA ALA A 17 42.80 10.77 7.25
C ALA A 17 41.33 11.16 7.06
N LEU A 18 41.01 12.46 7.03
CA LEU A 18 39.67 12.94 6.76
C LEU A 18 39.18 12.54 5.36
N PHE A 19 40.01 12.73 4.33
CA PHE A 19 39.66 12.33 2.96
C PHE A 19 39.48 10.82 2.84
N ILE A 20 40.32 10.02 3.49
CA ILE A 20 40.18 8.57 3.52
C ILE A 20 38.87 8.17 4.20
N ALA A 21 38.57 8.75 5.37
CA ALA A 21 37.32 8.48 6.09
C ALA A 21 36.10 8.81 5.21
N LEU A 22 36.10 9.98 4.56
CA LEU A 22 35.04 10.38 3.64
C LEU A 22 34.86 9.37 2.49
N ALA A 23 35.96 8.98 1.85
CA ALA A 23 35.93 8.00 0.76
C ALA A 23 35.36 6.64 1.23
N VAL A 24 35.77 6.17 2.40
CA VAL A 24 35.26 4.92 3.00
C VAL A 24 33.76 5.02 3.24
N PHE A 25 33.29 6.09 3.89
CA PHE A 25 31.86 6.25 4.17
C PHE A 25 31.03 6.35 2.88
N LEU A 26 31.51 7.05 1.86
CA LEU A 26 30.82 7.10 0.56
C LEU A 26 30.70 5.71 -0.08
N VAL A 27 31.76 4.89 -0.03
CA VAL A 27 31.72 3.52 -0.54
C VAL A 27 30.72 2.66 0.25
N LEU A 28 30.68 2.79 1.58
CA LEU A 28 29.73 2.07 2.42
C LEU A 28 28.28 2.47 2.11
N ILE A 29 28.02 3.78 1.97
CA ILE A 29 26.69 4.30 1.62
C ILE A 29 26.25 3.77 0.25
N LEU A 30 27.13 3.79 -0.76
CA LEU A 30 26.81 3.26 -2.08
C LEU A 30 26.51 1.77 -2.06
N ARG A 31 27.24 1.00 -1.26
CA ARG A 31 26.99 -0.44 -1.08
C ARG A 31 25.62 -0.72 -0.46
N GLU A 32 25.17 0.11 0.46
CA GLU A 32 23.85 -0.04 1.10
C GLU A 32 22.70 0.44 0.19
N LEU A 33 22.95 1.49 -0.60
CA LEU A 33 21.97 2.02 -1.55
C LEU A 33 21.71 1.05 -2.70
N GLY A 34 22.70 0.27 -3.16
CA GLY A 34 22.56 -0.65 -4.30
C GLY A 34 21.43 -1.68 -4.14
N PRO A 35 21.36 -2.41 -3.01
CA PRO A 35 20.24 -3.31 -2.71
C PRO A 35 18.91 -2.58 -2.52
N THR A 36 18.93 -1.35 -2.03
CA THR A 36 17.73 -0.55 -1.74
C THR A 36 17.10 0.00 -3.03
N GLY A 37 17.89 0.64 -3.87
CA GLY A 37 17.45 1.38 -5.06
C GLY A 37 18.48 1.35 -6.19
N GLY A 38 18.07 1.84 -7.37
CA GLY A 38 18.97 1.99 -8.52
C GLY A 38 19.14 0.75 -9.40
N GLY A 39 18.64 -0.42 -9.00
CA GLY A 39 18.66 -1.65 -9.79
C GLY A 39 17.28 -2.28 -9.97
N GLY A 40 17.08 -3.01 -11.08
CA GLY A 40 15.81 -3.72 -11.35
C GLY A 40 15.47 -4.84 -10.35
N GLN A 41 16.44 -5.27 -9.54
CA GLN A 41 16.27 -6.28 -8.49
C GLN A 41 16.30 -5.70 -7.07
N SER A 42 16.34 -4.38 -6.93
CA SER A 42 16.39 -3.72 -5.62
C SER A 42 15.10 -3.90 -4.83
N PHE A 43 15.13 -3.64 -3.53
CA PHE A 43 13.95 -3.70 -2.66
C PHE A 43 12.82 -2.81 -3.18
N LEU A 44 13.13 -1.57 -3.59
CA LEU A 44 12.13 -0.66 -4.17
C LEU A 44 11.54 -1.19 -5.49
N ALA A 45 12.34 -1.86 -6.33
CA ALA A 45 11.84 -2.47 -7.55
C ALA A 45 10.84 -3.59 -7.25
N LYS A 46 11.13 -4.44 -6.25
CA LYS A 46 10.22 -5.49 -5.78
C LYS A 46 8.94 -4.91 -5.18
N ILE A 47 9.04 -3.87 -4.34
CA ILE A 47 7.88 -3.18 -3.77
C ILE A 47 6.99 -2.63 -4.88
N ARG A 48 7.58 -1.98 -5.90
CA ARG A 48 6.82 -1.47 -7.05
C ARG A 48 6.07 -2.57 -7.80
N LEU A 49 6.71 -3.71 -8.03
CA LEU A 49 6.04 -4.87 -8.67
C LEU A 49 4.91 -5.40 -7.80
N GLY A 50 5.12 -5.56 -6.49
CA GLY A 50 4.09 -6.00 -5.55
C GLY A 50 2.91 -5.03 -5.49
N LEU A 51 3.17 -3.73 -5.42
CA LEU A 51 2.12 -2.70 -5.44
C LEU A 51 1.31 -2.74 -6.75
N ARG A 52 1.98 -2.93 -7.90
CA ARG A 52 1.29 -3.07 -9.18
C ARG A 52 0.41 -4.31 -9.24
N ALA A 53 0.87 -5.43 -8.67
CA ALA A 53 0.04 -6.64 -8.59
C ALA A 53 -1.19 -6.40 -7.71
N ILE A 54 -1.02 -5.75 -6.55
CA ILE A 54 -2.15 -5.36 -5.68
C ILE A 54 -3.12 -4.46 -6.42
N GLU A 55 -2.63 -3.45 -7.15
CA GLU A 55 -3.47 -2.55 -7.95
C GLU A 55 -4.29 -3.30 -9.00
N ILE A 56 -3.68 -4.26 -9.70
CA ILE A 56 -4.38 -5.09 -10.71
C ILE A 56 -5.47 -5.94 -10.05
N GLU A 57 -5.13 -6.65 -8.98
CA GLU A 57 -6.07 -7.55 -8.28
C GLU A 57 -7.21 -6.78 -7.59
N THR A 58 -6.90 -5.61 -7.02
CA THR A 58 -7.88 -4.79 -6.28
C THR A 58 -8.67 -3.83 -7.18
N GLY A 59 -8.21 -3.60 -8.40
CA GLY A 59 -8.84 -2.68 -9.36
C GLY A 59 -10.27 -3.06 -9.73
N ASN A 60 -10.64 -4.34 -9.64
CA ASN A 60 -12.00 -4.81 -9.93
C ASN A 60 -12.96 -4.74 -8.72
N ILE A 61 -12.46 -4.48 -7.51
CA ILE A 61 -13.30 -4.42 -6.29
C ILE A 61 -14.47 -3.43 -6.44
N PRO A 62 -14.29 -2.19 -6.95
CA PRO A 62 -15.41 -1.25 -7.09
C PRO A 62 -16.54 -1.76 -8.00
N VAL A 63 -16.18 -2.49 -9.06
CA VAL A 63 -17.15 -3.06 -10.00
C VAL A 63 -17.95 -4.17 -9.33
N GLU A 64 -17.28 -5.10 -8.64
CA GLU A 64 -17.96 -6.20 -7.95
C GLU A 64 -18.81 -5.70 -6.78
N VAL A 65 -18.36 -4.69 -6.03
CA VAL A 65 -19.15 -4.04 -4.98
C VAL A 65 -20.39 -3.36 -5.57
N THR A 66 -20.27 -2.72 -6.73
CA THR A 66 -21.42 -2.09 -7.41
C THR A 66 -22.45 -3.15 -7.83
N LYS A 67 -22.01 -4.26 -8.42
CA LYS A 67 -22.89 -5.37 -8.80
C LYS A 67 -23.57 -5.99 -7.58
N LEU A 68 -22.81 -6.23 -6.51
CA LEU A 68 -23.32 -6.78 -5.26
C LEU A 68 -24.41 -5.88 -4.68
N ASN A 69 -24.16 -4.58 -4.58
CA ASN A 69 -25.13 -3.62 -4.07
C ASN A 69 -26.40 -3.59 -4.92
N ALA A 70 -26.28 -3.62 -6.25
CA ALA A 70 -27.44 -3.70 -7.13
C ALA A 70 -28.27 -4.97 -6.90
N GLY A 71 -27.62 -6.12 -6.73
CA GLY A 71 -28.28 -7.39 -6.39
C GLY A 71 -28.99 -7.33 -5.03
N LEU A 72 -28.33 -6.80 -4.01
CA LEU A 72 -28.92 -6.62 -2.67
C LEU A 72 -30.13 -5.67 -2.69
N THR A 73 -30.07 -4.59 -3.48
CA THR A 73 -31.21 -3.69 -3.69
C THR A 73 -32.38 -4.43 -4.36
N ALA A 74 -32.11 -5.24 -5.38
CA ALA A 74 -33.14 -6.02 -6.04
C ALA A 74 -33.81 -7.04 -5.09
N ILE A 75 -33.00 -7.74 -4.28
CA ILE A 75 -33.50 -8.68 -3.27
C ILE A 75 -34.37 -7.94 -2.24
N ARG A 76 -33.89 -6.80 -1.71
CA ARG A 76 -34.66 -5.98 -0.76
C ARG A 76 -36.01 -5.57 -1.33
N ASN A 77 -36.05 -5.11 -2.58
CA ASN A 77 -37.29 -4.70 -3.23
C ASN A 77 -38.25 -5.87 -3.42
N GLY A 78 -37.74 -7.04 -3.84
CA GLY A 78 -38.52 -8.26 -3.95
C GLY A 78 -39.13 -8.70 -2.63
N LEU A 79 -38.36 -8.67 -1.54
CA LEU A 79 -38.84 -9.00 -0.20
C LEU A 79 -39.93 -8.02 0.27
N GLY A 80 -39.78 -6.73 0.00
CA GLY A 80 -40.83 -5.75 0.31
C GLY A 80 -42.14 -6.04 -0.44
N ALA A 81 -42.06 -6.44 -1.71
CA ALA A 81 -43.23 -6.83 -2.49
C ALA A 81 -43.91 -8.11 -1.95
N VAL A 82 -43.12 -9.08 -1.45
CA VAL A 82 -43.67 -10.27 -0.79
C VAL A 82 -44.39 -9.90 0.50
N ASP A 83 -43.79 -9.05 1.34
CA ASP A 83 -44.37 -8.59 2.59
C ASP A 83 -45.72 -7.86 2.37
N ASP A 84 -45.75 -6.93 1.40
CA ASP A 84 -46.98 -6.25 0.98
C ASP A 84 -48.07 -7.23 0.55
N ASN A 85 -47.71 -8.25 -0.22
CA ASN A 85 -48.67 -9.24 -0.71
C ASN A 85 -49.21 -10.12 0.42
N LEU A 86 -48.34 -10.55 1.35
CA LEU A 86 -48.73 -11.30 2.54
C LEU A 86 -49.64 -10.48 3.45
N GLY A 87 -49.34 -9.19 3.66
CA GLY A 87 -50.19 -8.27 4.41
C GLY A 87 -51.59 -8.13 3.81
N ARG A 88 -51.69 -8.01 2.48
CA ARG A 88 -52.99 -7.96 1.78
C ARG A 88 -53.76 -9.28 1.87
N LEU A 89 -53.07 -10.41 1.74
CA LEU A 89 -53.68 -11.74 1.87
C LEU A 89 -54.23 -11.95 3.28
N GLY A 90 -53.45 -11.65 4.33
CA GLY A 90 -53.89 -11.73 5.72
C GLY A 90 -55.15 -10.88 5.97
N ALA A 91 -55.15 -9.64 5.50
CA ALA A 91 -56.32 -8.77 5.60
C ALA A 91 -57.55 -9.30 4.83
N ALA A 92 -57.34 -9.98 3.70
CA ALA A 92 -58.43 -10.60 2.94
C ALA A 92 -59.02 -11.82 3.66
N VAL A 93 -58.17 -12.68 4.23
CA VAL A 93 -58.58 -13.83 5.03
C VAL A 93 -59.37 -13.38 6.26
N GLN A 94 -58.88 -12.36 6.98
CA GLN A 94 -59.58 -11.84 8.16
C GLN A 94 -60.97 -11.27 7.82
N ARG A 95 -61.14 -10.67 6.63
CA ARG A 95 -62.47 -10.25 6.14
C ARG A 95 -63.41 -11.41 5.83
N GLN A 96 -62.88 -12.59 5.48
CA GLN A 96 -63.69 -13.78 5.25
C GLN A 96 -64.12 -14.45 6.56
N GLU A 97 -63.26 -14.46 7.59
CA GLU A 97 -63.60 -15.08 8.89
C GLU A 97 -64.65 -14.30 9.70
N VAL A 98 -64.79 -12.99 9.47
CA VAL A 98 -65.77 -12.14 10.16
C VAL A 98 -67.16 -12.18 9.49
N ARG A 99 -67.29 -12.83 8.33
CA ARG A 99 -68.57 -13.05 7.63
C ARG A 99 -69.17 -14.41 7.97
#